data_AF-A0A0S8DRD0-F1
#
_entry.id   AF-A0A0S8DRD0-F1
#
_cell.length_a   1.000
_cell.length_b   1.000
_cell.length_c   1.000
_cell.angle_alpha   90.00
_cell.angle_beta   90.00
_cell.angle_gamma   90.00
#
_symmetry.space_group_name_H-M   'P 1'
#
loop_
_entity.id
_entity.type
_entity.pdbx_description
1 polymer ?
#
loop_
_entity_poly.entity_id
_entity_poly.type
_entity_poly.pdbx_seq_one_letter_code
_entity_poly.pdbx_strand_id
1 'polypeptide(L)'
;MTQPPERITRREMAQLLAPLTVLPGGDRLNKPAIEAYYLAFRSFYPFEMQEALRQCFLECSWFPTPKDIQTRLMSHRRNLGTNALEKLEQQHRDLLQLEAGESRGELPAQLRGQDEAPASAEAEVRHHRRAP
;
A
#
# COMPACT_ATOMS: atom_id res chain seq x y z
N MET A 1 25.08 -17.23 -14.32
CA MET A 1 23.82 -16.47 -14.46
C MET A 1 23.50 -15.89 -13.10
N THR A 2 23.69 -14.59 -12.91
CA THR A 2 23.38 -13.90 -11.65
C THR A 2 21.86 -13.79 -11.54
N GLN A 3 21.27 -14.33 -10.47
CA GLN A 3 19.84 -14.15 -10.24
C GLN A 3 19.55 -12.65 -10.07
N PRO A 4 18.42 -12.14 -10.60
CA PRO A 4 18.04 -10.75 -10.38
C PRO A 4 17.94 -10.48 -8.86
N PRO A 5 18.35 -9.29 -8.40
CA PRO A 5 18.36 -8.97 -6.98
C PRO A 5 16.95 -9.12 -6.39
N GLU A 6 16.89 -9.66 -5.17
CA GLU A 6 15.65 -9.71 -4.41
C GLU A 6 15.29 -8.31 -3.93
N ARG A 7 14.06 -7.88 -4.21
CA ARG A 7 13.54 -6.52 -3.94
C ARG A 7 12.29 -6.52 -3.05
N ILE A 8 11.62 -7.66 -2.89
CA ILE A 8 10.45 -7.86 -2.02
C ILE A 8 10.71 -9.07 -1.14
N THR A 9 10.46 -8.96 0.15
CA THR A 9 10.50 -10.07 1.11
C THR A 9 9.21 -10.89 1.10
N ARG A 10 9.26 -12.12 1.61
CA ARG A 10 8.05 -12.96 1.80
C ARG A 10 6.97 -12.27 2.65
N ARG A 11 7.38 -11.53 3.68
CA ARG A 11 6.47 -10.81 4.56
C ARG A 11 5.74 -9.70 3.81
N GLU A 12 6.47 -8.89 3.05
CA GLU A 12 5.89 -7.83 2.23
C GLU A 12 4.95 -8.41 1.16
N MET A 13 5.33 -9.53 0.52
CA MET A 13 4.44 -10.20 -0.44
C MET A 13 3.10 -10.60 0.21
N ALA A 14 3.13 -11.17 1.41
CA ALA A 14 1.92 -11.50 2.14
C ALA A 14 1.07 -10.26 2.47
N GLN A 15 1.71 -9.16 2.86
CA GLN A 15 1.04 -7.89 3.14
C GLN A 15 0.41 -7.27 1.88
N LEU A 16 1.09 -7.36 0.74
CA LEU A 16 0.59 -6.86 -0.55
C LEU A 16 -0.62 -7.65 -1.04
N LEU A 17 -0.65 -8.98 -0.84
CA LEU A 17 -1.75 -9.83 -1.27
C LEU A 17 -2.96 -9.83 -0.32
N ALA A 18 -2.75 -9.50 0.96
CA ALA A 18 -3.79 -9.56 1.98
C ALA A 18 -5.07 -8.76 1.64
N PRO A 19 -5.01 -7.52 1.11
CA PRO A 19 -6.22 -6.76 0.75
C PRO A 19 -7.08 -7.43 -0.32
N LEU A 20 -6.48 -8.23 -1.21
CA LEU A 20 -7.21 -8.90 -2.30
C LEU A 20 -7.97 -10.14 -1.82
N THR A 21 -7.78 -10.57 -0.58
CA THR A 21 -8.46 -11.75 -0.02
C THR A 21 -9.98 -11.57 0.12
N VAL A 22 -10.48 -10.33 -0.01
CA VAL A 22 -11.91 -10.04 -0.10
C VAL A 22 -12.53 -10.51 -1.41
N LEU A 23 -11.72 -10.77 -2.45
CA LEU A 23 -12.19 -11.27 -3.73
C LEU A 23 -12.47 -12.77 -3.67
N PRO A 24 -13.44 -13.27 -4.46
CA PRO A 24 -13.70 -14.70 -4.60
C PRO A 24 -12.43 -15.49 -4.93
N GLY A 25 -12.15 -16.58 -4.19
CA GLY A 25 -10.93 -17.38 -4.33
C GLY A 25 -9.74 -16.91 -3.47
N GLY A 26 -9.87 -15.77 -2.77
CA GLY A 26 -8.86 -15.28 -1.84
C GLY A 26 -8.67 -16.13 -0.58
N ASP A 27 -9.69 -16.91 -0.23
CA ASP A 27 -9.65 -17.95 0.81
C ASP A 27 -8.56 -19.02 0.56
N ARG A 28 -8.12 -19.16 -0.70
CA ARG A 28 -7.08 -20.12 -1.10
C ARG A 28 -5.66 -19.59 -0.89
N LEU A 29 -5.50 -18.34 -0.43
CA LEU A 29 -4.19 -17.74 -0.17
C LEU A 29 -3.57 -18.32 1.11
N ASN A 30 -2.91 -19.47 0.96
CA ASN A 30 -2.16 -20.15 2.02
C ASN A 30 -0.64 -19.93 1.88
N LYS A 31 0.14 -20.45 2.84
CA LYS A 31 1.61 -20.30 2.82
C LYS A 31 2.26 -20.79 1.50
N PRO A 32 1.92 -21.96 0.95
CA PRO A 32 2.41 -22.38 -0.37
C PRO A 32 2.06 -21.41 -1.50
N ALA A 33 0.83 -20.88 -1.52
CA ALA A 33 0.41 -19.91 -2.53
C ALA A 33 1.26 -18.64 -2.43
N ILE A 34 1.41 -18.08 -1.22
CA ILE A 34 2.24 -16.89 -0.99
C ILE A 34 3.69 -17.12 -1.44
N GLU A 35 4.27 -18.30 -1.17
CA GLU A 35 5.61 -18.65 -1.64
C GLU A 35 5.70 -18.67 -3.17
N ALA A 36 4.67 -19.19 -3.85
CA ALA A 36 4.62 -19.17 -5.32
C ALA A 36 4.57 -17.74 -5.89
N TYR A 37 3.76 -16.85 -5.30
CA TYR A 37 3.75 -15.43 -5.67
C TYR A 37 5.10 -14.76 -5.40
N TYR A 38 5.69 -15.02 -4.24
CA TYR A 38 7.01 -14.49 -3.89
C TYR A 38 8.09 -14.93 -4.89
N LEU A 39 8.19 -16.21 -5.22
CA LEU A 39 9.19 -16.70 -6.18
C LEU A 39 9.01 -16.09 -7.58
N ALA A 40 7.75 -15.85 -7.99
CA ALA A 40 7.44 -15.23 -9.26
C ALA A 40 7.78 -13.73 -9.32
N PHE A 41 7.61 -13.00 -8.21
CA PHE A 41 7.64 -11.54 -8.20
C PHE A 41 8.72 -10.89 -7.33
N ARG A 42 9.59 -11.68 -6.67
CA ARG A 42 10.67 -11.17 -5.79
C ARG A 42 11.65 -10.19 -6.44
N SER A 43 11.70 -10.09 -7.76
CA SER A 43 12.57 -9.16 -8.51
C SER A 43 11.92 -7.83 -8.88
N PHE A 44 10.63 -7.65 -8.58
CA PHE A 44 9.90 -6.39 -8.78
C PHE A 44 9.97 -5.54 -7.51
N TYR A 45 9.84 -4.23 -7.64
CA TYR A 45 9.74 -3.37 -6.47
C TYR A 45 8.36 -3.49 -5.79
N PRO A 46 8.28 -3.31 -4.45
CA PRO A 46 7.01 -3.35 -3.72
C PRO A 46 5.95 -2.41 -4.31
N PHE A 47 6.32 -1.19 -4.70
CA PHE A 47 5.39 -0.21 -5.28
C PHE A 47 4.85 -0.64 -6.65
N GLU A 48 5.66 -1.30 -7.49
CA GLU A 48 5.20 -1.85 -8.77
C GLU A 48 4.13 -2.92 -8.52
N MET A 49 4.39 -3.81 -7.56
CA MET A 49 3.45 -4.85 -7.16
C MET A 49 2.16 -4.26 -6.59
N GLN A 50 2.26 -3.24 -5.75
CA GLN A 50 1.09 -2.58 -5.17
C GLN A 50 0.19 -1.98 -6.25
N GLU A 51 0.75 -1.29 -7.25
CA GLU A 51 -0.04 -0.72 -8.35
C GLU A 51 -0.66 -1.82 -9.23
N ALA A 52 0.10 -2.87 -9.56
CA ALA A 52 -0.43 -4.00 -10.33
C ALA A 52 -1.58 -4.71 -9.58
N LEU A 53 -1.44 -4.93 -8.28
CA LEU A 53 -2.46 -5.55 -7.43
C LEU A 53 -3.68 -4.64 -7.25
N ARG A 54 -3.49 -3.32 -7.16
CA ARG A 54 -4.59 -2.35 -7.17
C ARG A 54 -5.41 -2.44 -8.44
N GLN A 55 -4.76 -2.53 -9.61
CA GLN A 55 -5.44 -2.73 -10.88
C GLN A 55 -6.15 -4.09 -10.94
N CYS A 56 -5.52 -5.16 -10.43
CA CYS A 56 -6.19 -6.47 -10.29
C CYS A 56 -7.46 -6.35 -9.46
N PHE A 57 -7.39 -5.66 -8.33
CA PHE A 57 -8.54 -5.49 -7.44
C PHE A 57 -9.70 -4.75 -8.10
N LEU A 58 -9.43 -3.75 -8.92
CA LEU A 58 -10.45 -2.95 -9.60
C LEU A 58 -11.11 -3.68 -10.79
N GLU A 59 -10.38 -4.58 -11.45
CA GLU A 59 -10.80 -5.17 -12.73
C GLU A 59 -11.18 -6.66 -12.63
N CYS A 60 -10.65 -7.40 -11.67
CA CYS A 60 -10.86 -8.84 -11.57
C CYS A 60 -12.10 -9.17 -10.74
N SER A 61 -12.96 -10.04 -11.26
CA SER A 61 -14.09 -10.61 -10.49
C SER A 61 -13.67 -11.71 -9.50
N TRP A 62 -12.40 -12.15 -9.57
CA TRP A 62 -11.83 -13.25 -8.78
C TRP A 62 -10.41 -12.89 -8.34
N PHE A 63 -9.89 -13.60 -7.34
CA PHE A 63 -8.50 -13.43 -6.89
C PHE A 63 -7.53 -13.60 -8.07
N PRO A 64 -6.63 -12.63 -8.31
CA PRO A 64 -5.81 -12.62 -9.52
C PRO A 64 -4.81 -13.76 -9.52
N THR A 65 -4.65 -14.40 -10.67
CA THR A 65 -3.59 -15.39 -10.87
C THR A 65 -2.23 -14.69 -11.01
N PRO A 66 -1.10 -15.40 -10.84
CA PRO A 66 0.22 -14.82 -11.13
C PRO A 66 0.32 -14.25 -12.55
N LYS A 67 -0.35 -14.87 -13.53
CA LYS A 67 -0.33 -14.39 -14.92
C LYS A 67 -1.01 -13.02 -15.07
N ASP A 68 -2.10 -12.79 -14.33
CA ASP A 68 -2.83 -11.51 -14.36
C ASP A 68 -1.97 -10.37 -13.80
N ILE A 69 -1.29 -10.63 -12.68
CA ILE A 69 -0.36 -9.68 -12.07
C ILE A 69 0.82 -9.41 -13.01
N GLN A 70 1.43 -10.46 -13.57
CA GLN A 70 2.55 -10.34 -14.50
C GLN A 70 2.19 -9.51 -15.73
N THR A 71 0.99 -9.69 -16.28
CA THR A 71 0.52 -8.92 -17.45
C THR A 71 0.48 -7.42 -17.14
N ARG A 72 -0.02 -7.04 -15.96
CA ARG A 72 -0.09 -5.63 -15.52
C ARG A 72 1.29 -5.03 -15.26
N LEU A 73 2.18 -5.77 -14.58
CA LEU A 73 3.56 -5.34 -14.35
C LEU A 73 4.31 -5.09 -15.67
N MET A 74 4.20 -6.01 -16.63
CA MET A 74 4.88 -5.86 -17.92
C MET A 74 4.28 -4.74 -18.75
N SER A 75 2.96 -4.54 -18.68
CA SER A 75 2.29 -3.39 -19.30
C SER A 75 2.78 -2.07 -18.72
N HIS A 76 2.85 -1.96 -17.38
CA HIS A 76 3.36 -0.78 -16.70
C HIS A 76 4.80 -0.45 -17.12
N ARG A 77 5.69 -1.45 -17.11
CA ARG A 77 7.09 -1.28 -17.57
C ARG A 77 7.19 -0.89 -19.04
N ARG A 78 6.35 -1.45 -19.91
CA ARG A 78 6.31 -1.07 -21.33
C ARG A 78 5.92 0.40 -21.51
N ASN A 79 4.96 0.88 -20.73
CA ASN A 79 4.50 2.27 -20.78
C ASN A 79 5.56 3.27 -20.30
N LEU A 80 6.49 2.85 -19.44
CA LEU A 80 7.61 3.69 -18.99
C LEU A 80 8.68 3.92 -20.09
N GLY A 81 8.66 3.12 -21.15
CA GLY A 81 9.55 3.25 -22.31
C GLY A 81 10.95 2.67 -22.10
N THR A 82 11.90 3.11 -22.93
CA THR A 82 13.24 2.51 -23.09
C THR A 82 14.09 2.48 -21.81
N ASN A 83 13.85 3.40 -20.87
CA ASN A 83 14.60 3.51 -19.60
C ASN A 83 13.73 3.14 -18.39
N ALA A 84 12.79 2.20 -18.56
CA ALA A 84 11.85 1.82 -17.50
C ALA A 84 12.55 1.44 -16.19
N LEU A 85 13.62 0.64 -16.25
CA LEU A 85 14.34 0.19 -15.06
C LEU A 85 14.97 1.36 -14.28
N GLU A 86 15.64 2.28 -14.99
CA GLU A 86 16.27 3.46 -14.37
C GLU A 86 15.23 4.37 -13.72
N LYS A 87 14.08 4.58 -14.38
CA LYS A 87 12.98 5.37 -13.83
C LYS A 87 12.40 4.73 -12.56
N LEU A 88 12.23 3.40 -12.57
CA LEU A 88 11.76 2.65 -11.41
C LEU A 88 12.77 2.67 -10.26
N GLU A 89 14.07 2.57 -10.57
CA GLU A 89 15.15 2.71 -9.60
C GLU A 89 15.18 4.11 -8.97
N GLN A 90 14.99 5.16 -9.77
CA GLN A 90 14.89 6.51 -9.26
C GLN A 90 13.66 6.67 -8.36
N GLN A 91 12.49 6.24 -8.82
CA GLN A 91 11.25 6.31 -8.04
C GLN A 91 11.37 5.56 -6.71
N HIS A 92 12.02 4.39 -6.70
CA HIS A 92 12.28 3.65 -5.46
C HIS A 92 13.15 4.46 -4.48
N ARG A 93 14.24 5.07 -4.97
CA ARG A 93 15.12 5.90 -4.14
C ARG A 93 14.38 7.10 -3.56
N ASP A 94 13.53 7.75 -4.36
CA ASP A 94 12.75 8.92 -3.92
C ASP A 94 11.77 8.53 -2.80
N LEU A 95 11.08 7.38 -2.93
CA LEU A 95 10.18 6.86 -1.89
C LEU A 95 10.93 6.55 -0.59
N LEU A 96 12.11 5.90 -0.66
CA LEU A 96 12.92 5.63 0.52
C LEU A 96 13.39 6.91 1.23
N GLN A 97 13.67 7.98 0.48
CA GLN A 97 14.05 9.27 1.06
C GLN A 97 12.87 9.96 1.75
N LEU A 98 11.65 9.84 1.20
CA LEU A 98 10.45 10.37 1.83
C LEU A 98 10.16 9.68 3.17
N GLU A 99 10.22 8.34 3.22
CA GLU A 99 10.01 7.59 4.47
C GLU A 99 11.09 7.90 5.53
N ALA A 100 12.34 8.09 5.09
CA ALA A 100 13.44 8.50 5.96
C ALA A 100 13.33 9.96 6.44
N GLY A 101 12.76 10.83 5.61
CA GLY A 101 12.49 12.24 5.90
C GLY A 101 11.31 12.42 6.86
N GLU A 102 10.22 11.66 6.69
CA GLU A 102 9.09 11.64 7.64
C GLU A 102 9.49 11.10 9.02
N SER A 103 10.51 10.25 9.09
CA SER A 103 11.10 9.80 10.35
C SER A 103 12.02 10.83 11.02
N ARG A 104 12.37 11.93 10.34
CA ARG A 104 13.26 12.99 10.80
C ARG A 104 12.71 14.38 10.46
N GLY A 105 11.61 14.78 11.09
CA GLY A 105 11.26 16.19 11.17
C GLY A 105 9.77 16.47 11.07
N GLU A 106 9.22 16.88 12.21
CA GLU A 106 8.33 18.03 12.34
C GLU A 106 7.17 18.11 11.36
N LEU A 107 5.97 17.78 11.87
CA LEU A 107 4.72 18.34 11.38
C LEU A 107 4.95 19.82 11.03
N PRO A 108 4.64 20.27 9.80
CA PRO A 108 4.82 21.66 9.44
C PRO A 108 4.08 22.53 10.47
N ALA A 109 4.78 23.52 11.03
CA ALA A 109 4.26 24.47 12.02
C ALA A 109 3.05 25.29 11.52
N GLN A 110 2.57 25.05 10.30
CA GLN A 110 1.42 25.69 9.68
C GLN A 110 0.05 25.18 10.17
N LEU A 111 0.02 24.20 11.09
CA LEU A 111 -1.20 23.79 11.82
C LEU A 111 -1.19 24.18 13.31
N ARG A 112 -0.22 24.98 13.77
CA ARG A 112 -0.23 25.58 15.12
C ARG A 112 -0.62 27.06 15.02
N GLY A 113 -1.91 27.31 14.88
CA GLY A 113 -2.41 28.68 14.98
C GLY A 113 -3.75 28.86 14.29
N GLN A 114 -4.82 28.40 14.94
CA GLN A 114 -6.17 28.97 14.90
C GLN A 114 -7.10 28.05 15.70
N ASP A 115 -7.07 28.20 17.03
CA ASP A 115 -8.28 28.15 17.86
C ASP A 115 -7.91 28.80 19.21
N GLU A 116 -7.74 30.12 19.16
CA GLU A 116 -7.77 30.96 20.36
C GLU A 116 -9.25 31.09 20.74
N ALA A 117 -9.60 30.55 21.90
CA ALA A 117 -10.93 30.57 22.47
C ALA A 117 -11.46 32.02 22.63
N PRO A 118 -12.77 32.16 22.90
CA PRO A 118 -13.03 32.60 24.26
C PRO A 118 -14.11 31.81 24.98
N ALA A 119 -13.82 31.61 26.26
CA ALA A 119 -14.74 31.17 27.30
C ALA A 119 -15.89 32.17 27.50
N SER A 120 -17.09 31.62 27.72
CA SER A 120 -18.19 32.12 28.57
C SER A 120 -19.48 31.44 28.09
N ALA A 121 -20.45 31.06 28.88
CA ALA A 121 -20.65 30.95 30.32
C ALA A 121 -22.04 30.28 30.42
N GLU A 122 -22.23 29.47 31.46
CA GLU A 122 -23.53 29.22 32.10
C GLU A 122 -24.70 28.63 31.28
N ALA A 123 -25.10 27.40 31.64
CA ALA A 123 -26.45 27.15 32.15
C ALA A 123 -26.54 25.73 32.74
N GLU A 124 -26.34 25.68 34.05
CA GLU A 124 -26.73 24.59 34.92
C GLU A 124 -28.26 24.43 34.89
N VAL A 125 -28.80 23.29 34.46
CA VAL A 125 -30.18 22.90 34.78
C VAL A 125 -30.21 21.43 35.21
N ARG A 126 -30.14 21.24 36.53
CA ARG A 126 -30.57 20.03 37.22
C ARG A 126 -32.08 19.90 37.11
N HIS A 127 -32.60 18.81 36.56
CA HIS A 127 -33.90 18.22 36.98
C HIS A 127 -33.87 16.72 36.65
N HIS A 128 -33.56 15.88 37.63
CA HIS A 128 -34.53 15.05 38.38
C HIS A 128 -35.23 13.95 37.56
N ARG A 129 -34.73 12.71 37.75
CA ARG A 129 -35.45 11.43 37.85
C ARG A 129 -36.97 11.45 37.60
N ARG A 130 -37.47 10.59 36.70
CA ARG A 130 -38.09 9.26 36.99
C ARG A 130 -38.72 8.63 35.74
N ALA A 131 -38.47 7.33 35.57
CA ALA A 131 -39.34 6.40 34.84
C ALA A 131 -40.62 6.14 35.67
N PRO A 132 -41.72 5.74 35.02
CA PRO A 132 -41.95 4.31 34.77
C PRO A 132 -42.19 3.94 33.30
#